data_AF-A0A2N6DYX7-F1
#
_entry.id   AF-A0A2N6DYX7-F1
#
_cell.length_a   1.000
_cell.length_b   1.000
_cell.length_c   1.000
_cell.angle_alpha   90.00
_cell.angle_beta   90.00
_cell.angle_gamma   90.00
#
_symmetry.space_group_name_H-M   'P 1'
#
loop_
_entity.id
_entity.type
_entity.pdbx_description
1 polymer ?
#
loop_
_entity_poly.entity_id
_entity_poly.type
_entity_poly.pdbx_seq_one_letter_code
_entity_poly.pdbx_strand_id
1 'polypeptide(L)'
;MEKIGQVLLREKLITKDHLKKALDHQALFGGRIGSQLVEMGALEEEQLGQVLGKRYRIPYVVSKQLAKVPEDILPLLSVELAAKYSAIPLKLQKQKLFLAMIDPTDFRAAEEIGFRTGYAVNPVVAPETAMLTHLERYYDIARKKLGISISDVPTPALPKEKVEVKPKEDKAVWLGGEDSDEVLDAWDKKLLEERLQQTQKAKQERPSAEEAPQPTTMGGRLSACPDRDAVAGVVTDYIAKEFRRGGLFLIRRNVACGWSAVFEGSPVPEFENFEVNLSEPSVLQTVAMSGQVYFGPVPPSPANQRLFKILGEDMPDMVLAAPVIAGQKALAVIVVANRKLNLQAYVEEIGKLSHLLAMSIEILILQNKLSSMDL
;
A
#
# COMPACT_ATOMS: atom_id res chain seq x y z
N MET A 1 -8.67 -8.21 11.04
CA MET A 1 -9.13 -9.04 9.89
C MET A 1 -8.53 -10.43 10.04
N GLU A 2 -9.31 -11.49 9.87
CA GLU A 2 -8.85 -12.88 10.01
C GLU A 2 -7.83 -13.25 8.91
N LYS A 3 -6.81 -14.07 9.22
CA LYS A 3 -5.77 -14.48 8.25
C LYS A 3 -6.38 -15.43 7.21
N ILE A 4 -6.04 -15.28 5.93
CA ILE A 4 -6.63 -16.09 4.84
C ILE A 4 -6.44 -17.60 5.06
N GLY A 5 -5.27 -18.03 5.57
CA GLY A 5 -5.02 -19.44 5.88
C GLY A 5 -5.97 -20.02 6.93
N GLN A 6 -6.41 -19.20 7.91
CA GLN A 6 -7.40 -19.63 8.91
C GLN A 6 -8.80 -19.72 8.30
N VAL A 7 -9.15 -18.80 7.40
CA VAL A 7 -10.41 -18.84 6.65
C VAL A 7 -10.49 -20.13 5.81
N LEU A 8 -9.43 -20.45 5.08
CA LEU A 8 -9.35 -21.66 4.25
C LEU A 8 -9.45 -22.95 5.08
N LEU A 9 -8.83 -22.99 6.27
CA LEU A 9 -8.97 -24.10 7.21
C LEU A 9 -10.40 -24.25 7.73
N ARG A 10 -11.03 -23.14 8.12
CA ARG A 10 -12.41 -23.13 8.62
C ARG A 10 -13.41 -23.60 7.57
N GLU A 11 -13.19 -23.20 6.31
CA GLU A 11 -13.99 -23.65 5.16
C GLU A 11 -13.66 -25.08 4.72
N LYS A 12 -12.72 -25.76 5.39
CA LYS A 12 -12.26 -27.13 5.09
C LYS A 12 -11.71 -27.29 3.68
N LEU A 13 -11.22 -26.20 3.08
CA LEU A 13 -10.62 -26.21 1.73
C LEU A 13 -9.17 -26.70 1.76
N ILE A 14 -8.51 -26.60 2.91
CA ILE A 14 -7.13 -27.06 3.13
C ILE A 14 -7.00 -27.77 4.47
N THR A 15 -5.94 -28.56 4.64
CA THR A 15 -5.56 -29.17 5.92
C THR A 15 -4.51 -28.33 6.65
N LYS A 16 -4.32 -28.58 7.95
CA LYS A 16 -3.24 -27.93 8.73
C LYS A 16 -1.86 -28.24 8.15
N ASP A 17 -1.68 -29.44 7.60
CA ASP A 17 -0.44 -29.85 6.95
C ASP A 17 -0.20 -29.07 5.65
N HIS A 18 -1.24 -28.90 4.82
CA HIS A 18 -1.16 -28.06 3.62
C HIS A 18 -0.79 -26.61 3.97
N LEU A 19 -1.39 -26.05 5.01
CA LEU A 19 -1.08 -24.68 5.45
C LEU A 19 0.37 -24.56 5.94
N LYS A 20 0.88 -25.56 6.69
CA LYS A 20 2.26 -25.57 7.18
C LYS A 20 3.24 -25.59 6.00
N LYS A 21 3.06 -26.54 5.07
CA LYS A 21 3.89 -26.64 3.86
C LYS A 21 3.85 -25.37 3.02
N ALA A 22 2.69 -24.74 2.91
CA ALA A 22 2.54 -23.48 2.19
C ALA A 22 3.29 -22.32 2.84
N LEU A 23 3.33 -22.26 4.18
CA LEU A 23 4.10 -21.25 4.92
C LEU A 23 5.60 -21.47 4.75
N ASP A 24 6.05 -22.73 4.77
CA ASP A 24 7.46 -23.07 4.52
C ASP A 24 7.86 -22.69 3.08
N HIS A 25 6.99 -22.95 2.10
CA HIS A 25 7.20 -22.54 0.70
C HIS A 25 7.16 -21.02 0.54
N GLN A 26 6.24 -20.32 1.22
CA GLN A 26 6.16 -18.86 1.22
C GLN A 26 7.43 -18.22 1.81
N ALA A 27 8.03 -18.83 2.83
CA ALA A 27 9.28 -18.35 3.42
C ALA A 27 10.48 -18.46 2.46
N LEU A 28 10.45 -19.46 1.56
CA LEU A 28 11.51 -19.70 0.57
C LEU A 28 11.33 -18.88 -0.72
N PHE A 29 10.10 -18.77 -1.22
CA PHE A 29 9.80 -18.23 -2.55
C PHE A 29 9.00 -16.92 -2.53
N GLY A 30 8.52 -16.47 -1.37
CA GLY A 30 7.69 -15.28 -1.21
C GLY A 30 6.24 -15.44 -1.69
N GLY A 31 5.58 -14.34 -2.02
CA GLY A 31 4.19 -14.31 -2.52
C GLY A 31 3.11 -14.49 -1.43
N ARG A 32 1.85 -14.57 -1.84
CA ARG A 32 0.70 -14.73 -0.94
C ARG A 32 0.43 -16.21 -0.69
N ILE A 33 0.11 -16.54 0.57
CA ILE A 33 -0.11 -17.93 1.03
C ILE A 33 -1.19 -18.68 0.24
N GLY A 34 -2.26 -18.00 -0.20
CA GLY A 34 -3.31 -18.61 -1.01
C GLY A 34 -2.78 -19.07 -2.38
N SER A 35 -1.97 -18.24 -3.01
CA SER A 35 -1.30 -18.51 -4.28
C SER A 35 -0.35 -19.71 -4.15
N GLN A 36 0.41 -19.77 -3.05
CA GLN A 36 1.30 -20.91 -2.75
C GLN A 36 0.53 -22.22 -2.63
N LEU A 37 -0.64 -22.20 -1.98
CA LEU A 37 -1.51 -23.37 -1.88
C LEU A 37 -2.03 -23.83 -3.26
N VAL A 38 -2.31 -22.90 -4.17
CA VAL A 38 -2.70 -23.21 -5.56
C VAL A 38 -1.53 -23.80 -6.35
N GLU A 39 -0.33 -23.22 -6.25
CA GLU A 39 0.85 -23.72 -6.96
C GLU A 39 1.26 -25.13 -6.54
N MET A 40 1.12 -25.46 -5.26
CA MET A 40 1.37 -26.81 -4.74
C MET A 40 0.23 -27.80 -5.04
N GLY A 41 -0.85 -27.35 -5.70
CA GLY A 41 -2.03 -28.17 -6.00
C GLY A 41 -2.88 -28.53 -4.78
N ALA A 42 -2.66 -27.88 -3.63
CA ALA A 42 -3.36 -28.11 -2.38
C ALA A 42 -4.70 -27.36 -2.28
N LEU A 43 -4.94 -26.40 -3.17
CA LEU A 43 -6.16 -25.60 -3.28
C LEU A 43 -6.46 -25.32 -4.75
N GLU A 44 -7.72 -25.41 -5.17
CA GLU A 44 -8.07 -25.01 -6.54
C GLU A 44 -8.16 -23.49 -6.66
N GLU A 45 -7.76 -22.96 -7.82
CA GLU A 45 -7.76 -21.52 -8.08
C GLU A 45 -9.17 -20.91 -7.95
N GLU A 46 -10.21 -21.63 -8.41
CA GLU A 46 -11.61 -21.24 -8.29
C GLU A 46 -12.04 -21.10 -6.83
N GLN A 47 -11.63 -22.05 -5.98
CA GLN A 47 -11.93 -22.03 -4.55
C GLN A 47 -11.27 -20.83 -3.87
N LEU A 48 -10.01 -20.53 -4.22
CA LEU A 48 -9.32 -19.35 -3.71
C LEU A 48 -10.02 -18.06 -4.14
N GLY A 49 -10.39 -17.94 -5.42
CA GLY A 49 -11.12 -16.79 -5.95
C GLY A 49 -12.43 -16.54 -5.19
N GLN A 50 -13.23 -17.58 -4.95
CA GLN A 50 -14.48 -17.50 -4.19
C GLN A 50 -14.27 -16.99 -2.77
N VAL A 51 -13.26 -17.51 -2.07
CA VAL A 51 -12.94 -17.10 -0.70
C VAL A 51 -12.51 -15.63 -0.67
N LEU A 52 -11.70 -15.20 -1.64
CA LEU A 52 -11.27 -13.80 -1.77
C LEU A 52 -12.48 -12.88 -2.06
N GLY A 53 -13.35 -13.26 -3.00
CA GLY A 53 -14.55 -12.49 -3.32
C GLY A 53 -15.49 -12.34 -2.13
N LYS A 54 -15.74 -13.43 -1.39
CA LYS A 54 -16.53 -13.40 -0.14
C LYS A 54 -15.89 -12.51 0.92
N ARG A 55 -14.58 -12.61 1.09
CA ARG A 55 -13.82 -11.84 2.09
C ARG A 55 -13.88 -10.34 1.81
N TYR A 56 -13.69 -9.94 0.56
CA TYR A 56 -13.67 -8.54 0.14
C TYR A 56 -15.06 -7.99 -0.23
N ARG A 57 -16.08 -8.86 -0.30
CA ARG A 57 -17.45 -8.55 -0.74
C ARG A 57 -17.51 -7.92 -2.14
N ILE A 58 -16.69 -8.45 -3.05
CA ILE A 58 -16.62 -8.01 -4.44
C ILE A 58 -16.53 -9.23 -5.37
N PRO A 59 -16.81 -9.06 -6.67
CA PRO A 59 -16.64 -10.14 -7.65
C PRO A 59 -15.19 -10.62 -7.73
N TYR A 60 -15.01 -11.88 -8.12
CA TYR A 60 -13.70 -12.47 -8.37
C TYR A 60 -13.59 -12.99 -9.80
N VAL A 61 -12.36 -13.12 -10.28
CA VAL A 61 -12.01 -13.81 -11.54
C VAL A 61 -10.83 -14.74 -11.34
N VAL A 62 -10.71 -15.75 -12.20
CA VAL A 62 -9.57 -16.66 -12.24
C VAL A 62 -8.94 -16.69 -13.63
N SER A 63 -7.87 -17.46 -13.78
CA SER A 63 -7.04 -17.62 -14.97
C SER A 63 -7.86 -17.88 -16.25
N LYS A 64 -8.92 -18.70 -16.18
CA LYS A 64 -9.79 -19.00 -17.34
C LYS A 64 -10.49 -17.76 -17.90
N GLN A 65 -10.87 -16.82 -17.04
CA GLN A 65 -11.55 -15.57 -17.41
C GLN A 65 -10.52 -14.54 -17.87
N LEU A 66 -9.38 -14.45 -17.17
CA LEU A 66 -8.27 -13.58 -17.57
C LEU A 66 -7.72 -13.94 -18.96
N ALA A 67 -7.78 -15.21 -19.35
CA ALA A 67 -7.37 -15.68 -20.68
C ALA A 67 -8.29 -15.21 -21.83
N LYS A 68 -9.47 -14.67 -21.52
CA LYS A 68 -10.50 -14.22 -22.48
C LYS A 68 -10.64 -12.70 -22.54
N VAL A 69 -9.68 -11.96 -22.00
CA VAL A 69 -9.71 -10.49 -22.05
C VAL A 69 -9.60 -10.04 -23.52
N PRO A 70 -10.50 -9.17 -24.00
CA PRO A 70 -10.44 -8.62 -25.34
C PRO A 70 -9.17 -7.78 -25.56
N GLU A 71 -8.51 -7.97 -26.72
CA GLU A 71 -7.24 -7.29 -27.02
C GLU A 71 -7.38 -5.77 -27.17
N ASP A 72 -8.55 -5.28 -27.56
CA ASP A 72 -8.87 -3.85 -27.70
C ASP A 72 -8.93 -3.11 -26.36
N ILE A 73 -9.12 -3.83 -25.26
CA ILE A 73 -9.26 -3.27 -23.91
C ILE A 73 -7.90 -3.19 -23.19
N LEU A 74 -6.94 -4.06 -23.53
CA LEU A 74 -5.61 -4.08 -22.92
C LEU A 74 -4.86 -2.72 -23.00
N PRO A 75 -4.89 -1.97 -24.12
CA PRO A 75 -4.21 -0.69 -24.24
C PRO A 75 -4.80 0.43 -23.37
N LEU A 76 -6.01 0.25 -22.83
CA LEU A 76 -6.59 1.23 -21.90
C LEU A 76 -5.75 1.37 -20.64
N LEU A 77 -5.02 0.33 -20.24
CA LEU A 77 -4.11 0.36 -19.12
C LEU A 77 -2.66 0.31 -19.62
N SER A 78 -1.87 1.33 -19.31
CA SER A 78 -0.45 1.34 -19.68
C SER A 78 0.31 0.24 -18.94
N VAL A 79 1.39 -0.26 -19.55
CA VAL A 79 2.31 -1.25 -18.95
C VAL A 79 2.79 -0.79 -17.57
N GLU A 80 3.08 0.51 -17.42
CA GLU A 80 3.52 1.10 -16.16
C GLU A 80 2.46 0.97 -15.06
N LEU A 81 1.20 1.26 -15.36
CA LEU A 81 0.10 1.14 -14.41
C LEU A 81 -0.23 -0.33 -14.12
N ALA A 82 -0.23 -1.18 -15.15
CA ALA A 82 -0.42 -2.62 -15.02
C ALA A 82 0.65 -3.25 -14.10
N ALA A 83 1.92 -2.83 -14.24
CA ALA A 83 3.02 -3.28 -13.39
C ALA A 83 2.93 -2.70 -11.97
N LYS A 84 2.73 -1.39 -11.85
CA LYS A 84 2.67 -0.68 -10.55
C LYS A 84 1.55 -1.22 -9.65
N TYR A 85 0.39 -1.52 -10.24
CA TYR A 85 -0.80 -1.94 -9.49
C TYR A 85 -1.13 -3.41 -9.62
N SER A 86 -0.34 -4.17 -10.38
CA SER A 86 -0.63 -5.58 -10.70
C SER A 86 -2.08 -5.76 -11.12
N ALA A 87 -2.47 -5.01 -12.16
CA ALA A 87 -3.85 -4.87 -12.58
C ALA A 87 -4.02 -5.18 -14.08
N ILE A 88 -5.15 -5.78 -14.46
CA ILE A 88 -5.47 -6.13 -15.84
C ILE A 88 -6.90 -5.65 -16.13
N PRO A 89 -7.14 -4.87 -17.18
CA PRO A 89 -8.48 -4.45 -17.55
C PRO A 89 -9.25 -5.67 -18.11
N LEU A 90 -10.48 -5.86 -17.67
CA LEU A 90 -11.31 -7.03 -18.04
C LEU A 90 -12.34 -6.69 -19.11
N LYS A 91 -13.10 -5.62 -18.87
CA LYS A 91 -14.15 -5.15 -19.77
C LYS A 91 -14.46 -3.67 -19.52
N LEU A 92 -14.96 -3.00 -20.55
CA LEU A 92 -15.46 -1.63 -20.47
C LEU A 92 -16.98 -1.64 -20.74
N GLN A 93 -17.77 -1.09 -19.82
CA GLN A 93 -19.23 -1.07 -19.95
C GLN A 93 -19.80 0.24 -19.37
N LYS A 94 -20.59 0.99 -20.16
CA LYS A 94 -21.25 2.24 -19.71
C LYS A 94 -20.28 3.21 -18.97
N GLN A 95 -19.08 3.43 -19.51
CA GLN A 95 -17.97 4.21 -18.90
C GLN A 95 -17.37 3.65 -17.59
N LYS A 96 -17.67 2.40 -17.25
CA LYS A 96 -17.05 1.69 -16.12
C LYS A 96 -16.03 0.68 -16.63
N LEU A 97 -14.79 0.82 -16.16
CA LEU A 97 -13.70 -0.11 -16.45
C LEU A 97 -13.64 -1.16 -15.33
N PHE A 98 -13.93 -2.41 -15.66
CA PHE A 98 -13.77 -3.52 -14.73
C PHE A 98 -12.30 -3.92 -14.71
N LEU A 99 -11.70 -3.94 -13.53
CA LEU A 99 -10.26 -4.09 -13.37
C LEU A 99 -9.96 -5.26 -12.44
N ALA A 100 -9.29 -6.30 -12.96
CA ALA A 100 -8.77 -7.38 -12.14
C ALA A 100 -7.57 -6.89 -11.33
N MET A 101 -7.56 -7.15 -10.04
CA MET A 101 -6.52 -6.71 -9.10
C MET A 101 -6.16 -7.82 -8.13
N ILE A 102 -4.86 -7.92 -7.79
CA ILE A 102 -4.38 -8.80 -6.71
C ILE A 102 -4.86 -8.28 -5.35
N ASP A 103 -4.81 -6.96 -5.16
CA ASP A 103 -5.29 -6.29 -3.95
C ASP A 103 -6.40 -5.30 -4.27
N PRO A 104 -7.67 -5.72 -4.15
CA PRO A 104 -8.82 -4.88 -4.45
C PRO A 104 -9.07 -3.79 -3.38
N THR A 105 -8.34 -3.82 -2.27
CA THR A 105 -8.49 -2.82 -1.20
C THR A 105 -7.63 -1.57 -1.44
N ASP A 106 -6.76 -1.61 -2.45
CA ASP A 106 -6.00 -0.46 -2.91
C ASP A 106 -6.91 0.49 -3.71
N PHE A 107 -7.67 1.30 -2.99
CA PHE A 107 -8.54 2.31 -3.60
C PHE A 107 -7.74 3.37 -4.37
N ARG A 108 -6.47 3.60 -4.02
CA ARG A 108 -5.60 4.56 -4.71
C ARG A 108 -5.23 4.08 -6.10
N ALA A 109 -5.00 2.78 -6.25
CA ALA A 109 -4.80 2.15 -7.55
C ALA A 109 -6.02 2.37 -8.46
N ALA A 110 -7.23 2.10 -7.94
CA ALA A 110 -8.46 2.30 -8.69
C ALA A 110 -8.69 3.78 -9.06
N GLU A 111 -8.38 4.71 -8.16
CA GLU A 111 -8.51 6.15 -8.41
C GLU A 111 -7.49 6.67 -9.42
N GLU A 112 -6.21 6.31 -9.30
CA GLU A 112 -5.16 6.73 -10.23
C GLU A 112 -5.41 6.16 -11.65
N ILE A 113 -5.80 4.88 -11.74
CA ILE A 113 -6.17 4.26 -13.02
C ILE A 113 -7.42 4.95 -13.58
N GLY A 114 -8.43 5.23 -12.76
CA GLY A 114 -9.62 5.94 -13.23
C GLY A 114 -9.31 7.33 -13.75
N PHE A 115 -8.46 8.09 -13.05
CA PHE A 115 -8.02 9.42 -13.47
C PHE A 115 -7.24 9.37 -14.79
N ARG A 116 -6.33 8.40 -14.95
CA ARG A 116 -5.50 8.25 -16.16
C ARG A 116 -6.29 7.77 -17.37
N THR A 117 -7.25 6.88 -17.16
CA THR A 117 -8.05 6.27 -18.23
C THR A 117 -9.33 7.04 -18.56
N GLY A 118 -9.78 7.92 -17.67
CA GLY A 118 -11.05 8.63 -17.79
C GLY A 118 -12.28 7.78 -17.47
N TYR A 119 -12.11 6.56 -16.98
CA TYR A 119 -13.22 5.64 -16.65
C TYR A 119 -13.40 5.46 -15.16
N ALA A 120 -14.64 5.18 -14.73
CA ALA A 120 -14.91 4.76 -13.37
C ALA A 120 -14.41 3.31 -13.17
N VAL A 121 -13.45 3.11 -12.27
CA VAL A 121 -12.86 1.78 -12.06
C VAL A 121 -13.70 0.95 -11.09
N ASN A 122 -14.09 -0.25 -11.53
CA ASN A 122 -14.76 -1.26 -10.73
C ASN A 122 -13.79 -2.42 -10.45
N PRO A 123 -13.27 -2.55 -9.22
CA PRO A 123 -12.30 -3.59 -8.90
C PRO A 123 -12.93 -4.98 -8.83
N VAL A 124 -12.20 -5.96 -9.32
CA VAL A 124 -12.52 -7.39 -9.29
C VAL A 124 -11.29 -8.13 -8.74
N VAL A 125 -11.47 -8.99 -7.75
CA VAL A 125 -10.33 -9.68 -7.12
C VAL A 125 -9.87 -10.88 -7.94
N ALA A 126 -8.57 -11.06 -8.08
CA ALA A 126 -8.00 -12.22 -8.74
C ALA A 126 -6.87 -12.84 -7.90
N PRO A 127 -6.71 -14.17 -7.92
CA PRO A 127 -5.55 -14.83 -7.34
C PRO A 127 -4.25 -14.27 -7.94
N GLU A 128 -3.23 -14.07 -7.10
CA GLU A 128 -1.95 -13.51 -7.53
C GLU A 128 -1.26 -14.39 -8.58
N THR A 129 -1.33 -15.72 -8.46
CA THR A 129 -0.82 -16.65 -9.49
C THR A 129 -1.45 -16.42 -10.86
N ALA A 130 -2.77 -16.24 -10.90
CA ALA A 130 -3.52 -15.96 -12.11
C ALA A 130 -3.10 -14.63 -12.73
N MET A 131 -3.01 -13.59 -11.90
CA MET A 131 -2.62 -12.24 -12.30
C MET A 131 -1.21 -12.20 -12.85
N LEU A 132 -0.23 -12.76 -12.14
CA LEU A 132 1.16 -12.75 -12.58
C LEU A 132 1.34 -13.45 -13.94
N THR A 133 0.66 -14.59 -14.15
CA THR A 133 0.68 -15.31 -15.42
C THR A 133 0.16 -14.46 -16.59
N HIS A 134 -0.90 -13.68 -16.36
CA HIS A 134 -1.52 -12.88 -17.41
C HIS A 134 -0.88 -11.50 -17.58
N LEU A 135 -0.27 -10.94 -16.54
CA LEU A 135 0.57 -9.74 -16.65
C LEU A 135 1.81 -10.02 -17.50
N GLU A 136 2.42 -11.19 -17.32
CA GLU A 136 3.51 -11.66 -18.19
C GLU A 136 3.01 -11.84 -19.62
N ARG A 137 1.86 -12.48 -19.82
CA ARG A 137 1.31 -12.73 -21.17
C ARG A 137 0.90 -11.46 -21.94
N TYR A 138 0.28 -10.49 -21.27
CA TYR A 138 -0.32 -9.33 -21.95
C TYR A 138 0.56 -8.08 -21.95
N TYR A 139 1.45 -7.95 -20.99
CA TYR A 139 2.26 -6.74 -20.80
C TYR A 139 3.78 -7.03 -20.72
N ASP A 140 4.19 -8.28 -20.95
CA ASP A 140 5.58 -8.74 -20.82
C ASP A 140 6.22 -8.43 -19.44
N ILE A 141 5.39 -8.37 -18.41
CA ILE A 141 5.83 -8.10 -17.04
C ILE A 141 6.34 -9.41 -16.44
N ALA A 142 7.66 -9.60 -16.50
CA ALA A 142 8.30 -10.80 -15.97
C ALA A 142 8.02 -11.00 -14.48
N ARG A 143 7.69 -12.24 -14.11
CA ARG A 143 7.53 -12.63 -12.71
C ARG A 143 8.86 -12.43 -11.96
N LYS A 144 8.87 -11.54 -10.96
CA LYS A 144 10.04 -11.30 -10.10
C LYS A 144 10.31 -12.55 -9.25
N LYS A 145 11.13 -13.47 -9.78
CA LYS A 145 11.60 -14.66 -9.05
C LYS A 145 12.54 -14.23 -7.93
N LEU A 146 12.04 -14.17 -6.71
CA LEU A 146 12.86 -14.06 -5.51
C LEU A 146 13.38 -15.47 -5.18
N GLY A 147 14.64 -15.75 -5.54
CA GLY A 147 15.41 -16.89 -5.02
C GLY A 147 15.17 -18.25 -5.68
N ILE A 148 16.25 -18.79 -6.30
CA ILE A 148 16.49 -20.17 -6.77
C ILE A 148 15.62 -20.64 -7.96
N SER A 149 16.32 -21.09 -9.01
CA SER A 149 15.77 -21.68 -10.25
C SER A 149 14.92 -22.92 -9.96
N ILE A 150 13.73 -23.00 -10.59
CA ILE A 150 12.78 -24.13 -10.57
C ILE A 150 13.30 -25.34 -11.38
N SER A 151 14.62 -25.54 -11.48
CA SER A 151 15.19 -26.68 -12.20
C SER A 151 15.47 -27.91 -11.35
N ASP A 152 15.57 -27.81 -10.01
CA ASP A 152 16.16 -28.89 -9.21
C ASP A 152 15.43 -29.27 -7.91
N VAL A 153 14.19 -28.80 -7.67
CA VAL A 153 13.39 -29.24 -6.52
C VAL A 153 12.19 -30.05 -7.01
N PRO A 154 12.14 -31.38 -6.77
CA PRO A 154 10.95 -32.16 -7.03
C PRO A 154 9.82 -31.60 -6.17
N THR A 155 8.84 -30.93 -6.79
CA THR A 155 7.58 -30.61 -6.14
C THR A 155 6.94 -31.95 -5.74
N PRO A 156 6.79 -32.26 -4.44
CA PRO A 156 6.04 -33.44 -4.06
C PRO A 156 4.60 -33.15 -4.45
N ALA A 157 4.10 -33.82 -5.49
CA ALA A 157 2.68 -33.82 -5.79
C ALA A 157 1.97 -34.34 -4.54
N LEU A 158 1.33 -33.43 -3.79
CA LEU A 158 0.52 -33.83 -2.65
C LEU A 158 -0.58 -34.75 -3.18
N PRO A 159 -0.84 -35.91 -2.53
CA PRO A 159 -1.98 -36.72 -2.89
C PRO A 159 -3.21 -35.82 -2.90
N LYS A 160 -3.94 -35.79 -4.02
CA LYS A 160 -5.25 -35.14 -4.10
C LYS A 160 -6.21 -35.94 -3.23
N GLU A 161 -6.12 -35.76 -1.91
CA GLU A 161 -7.18 -36.18 -1.01
C GLU A 161 -8.38 -35.32 -1.38
N LYS A 162 -9.30 -35.90 -2.16
CA LYS A 162 -10.55 -35.26 -2.55
C LYS A 162 -11.33 -35.01 -1.28
N VAL A 163 -11.19 -33.81 -0.72
CA VAL A 163 -12.20 -33.30 0.20
C VAL A 163 -13.42 -33.05 -0.67
N GLU A 164 -14.32 -34.03 -0.73
CA GLU A 164 -15.62 -33.89 -1.37
C GLU A 164 -16.43 -32.85 -0.59
N VAL A 165 -16.23 -31.58 -0.95
CA VAL A 165 -17.13 -30.51 -0.58
C VAL A 165 -18.19 -30.47 -1.67
N LYS A 166 -19.39 -30.98 -1.38
CA LYS A 166 -20.56 -30.72 -2.22
C LYS A 166 -20.72 -29.20 -2.32
N PRO A 167 -20.66 -28.61 -3.52
CA PRO A 167 -20.94 -27.18 -3.67
C PRO A 167 -22.35 -26.95 -3.17
N LYS A 168 -22.52 -26.13 -2.13
CA LYS A 168 -23.83 -25.51 -1.92
C LYS A 168 -24.00 -24.56 -3.09
N GLU A 169 -24.99 -24.86 -3.93
CA GLU A 169 -25.47 -24.03 -5.02
C GLU A 169 -26.05 -22.71 -4.46
N ASP A 170 -25.19 -21.86 -3.92
CA ASP A 170 -25.50 -20.43 -3.87
C ASP A 170 -25.11 -19.91 -5.25
N LYS A 171 -26.13 -19.62 -6.08
CA LYS A 171 -26.01 -19.04 -7.42
C LYS A 171 -25.25 -17.71 -7.35
N ALA A 172 -23.92 -17.77 -7.33
CA ALA A 172 -23.06 -16.62 -7.50
C ALA A 172 -23.02 -16.28 -9.00
N VAL A 173 -23.44 -15.06 -9.29
CA VAL A 173 -23.79 -14.52 -10.61
C VAL A 173 -22.59 -14.53 -11.56
N TRP A 174 -22.83 -15.05 -12.77
CA TRP A 174 -21.92 -15.09 -13.91
C TRP A 174 -21.88 -13.74 -14.67
N LEU A 175 -20.71 -13.35 -15.18
CA LEU A 175 -20.48 -12.16 -16.02
C LEU A 175 -20.19 -12.49 -17.51
N GLY A 176 -20.60 -13.67 -17.99
CA GLY A 176 -20.16 -14.19 -19.28
C GLY A 176 -21.23 -14.86 -20.15
N GLY A 177 -22.46 -14.35 -20.12
CA GLY A 177 -23.56 -14.79 -21.00
C GLY A 177 -24.58 -13.66 -21.17
N GLU A 178 -25.41 -13.75 -22.22
CA GLU A 178 -26.33 -12.71 -22.74
C GLU A 178 -27.31 -12.09 -21.71
N ASP A 179 -27.38 -12.62 -20.48
CA ASP A 179 -28.17 -12.07 -19.36
C ASP A 179 -27.36 -11.16 -18.39
N SER A 180 -26.14 -10.75 -18.74
CA SER A 180 -25.23 -10.03 -17.81
C SER A 180 -25.65 -8.59 -17.46
N ASP A 181 -26.53 -7.98 -18.24
CA ASP A 181 -26.86 -6.56 -18.09
C ASP A 181 -27.92 -6.29 -17.01
N GLU A 182 -28.86 -7.21 -16.80
CA GLU A 182 -29.91 -7.06 -15.77
C GLU A 182 -29.37 -7.20 -14.34
N VAL A 183 -28.39 -8.09 -14.12
CA VAL A 183 -27.85 -8.34 -12.77
C VAL A 183 -26.88 -7.23 -12.33
N LEU A 184 -26.19 -6.62 -13.28
CA LEU A 184 -25.34 -5.45 -13.03
C LEU A 184 -26.16 -4.19 -12.76
N ASP A 185 -27.26 -3.99 -13.48
CA ASP A 185 -28.18 -2.87 -13.22
C ASP A 185 -28.88 -3.02 -11.85
N ALA A 186 -29.13 -4.26 -11.39
CA ALA A 186 -29.63 -4.54 -10.04
C ALA A 186 -28.57 -4.26 -8.94
N TRP A 187 -27.30 -4.58 -9.20
CA TRP A 187 -26.19 -4.27 -8.28
C TRP A 187 -25.89 -2.76 -8.22
N ASP A 188 -25.93 -2.06 -9.35
CA ASP A 188 -25.74 -0.62 -9.42
C ASP A 188 -26.81 0.14 -8.63
N LYS A 189 -28.09 -0.26 -8.75
CA LYS A 189 -29.18 0.31 -7.94
C LYS A 189 -29.00 0.06 -6.45
N LYS A 190 -28.65 -1.16 -6.07
CA LYS A 190 -28.44 -1.54 -4.67
C LYS A 190 -27.24 -0.81 -4.05
N LEU A 191 -26.14 -0.69 -4.78
CA LEU A 191 -24.94 0.02 -4.33
C LEU A 191 -25.18 1.54 -4.22
N LEU A 192 -25.97 2.12 -5.13
CA LEU A 192 -26.39 3.53 -5.08
C LEU A 192 -27.36 3.79 -3.92
N GLU A 193 -28.35 2.93 -3.69
CA GLU A 193 -29.29 3.03 -2.57
C GLU A 193 -28.58 2.88 -1.22
N GLU A 194 -27.65 1.92 -1.09
CA GLU A 194 -26.84 1.75 0.13
C GLU A 194 -25.90 2.95 0.36
N ARG A 195 -25.30 3.51 -0.71
CA ARG A 195 -24.49 4.73 -0.61
C ARG A 195 -25.34 5.95 -0.25
N LEU A 196 -26.53 6.12 -0.85
CA LEU A 196 -27.46 7.20 -0.52
C LEU A 196 -27.95 7.11 0.92
N GLN A 197 -28.29 5.91 1.41
CA GLN A 197 -28.66 5.66 2.79
C GLN A 197 -27.49 5.90 3.76
N GLN A 198 -26.26 5.51 3.41
CA GLN A 198 -25.06 5.82 4.22
C GLN A 198 -24.78 7.33 4.24
N THR A 199 -24.98 8.03 3.12
CA THR A 199 -24.75 9.48 3.03
C THR A 199 -25.83 10.27 3.78
N GLN A 200 -27.09 9.78 3.80
CA GLN A 200 -28.19 10.38 4.56
C GLN A 200 -28.11 10.07 6.06
N LYS A 201 -27.71 8.85 6.43
CA LYS A 201 -27.47 8.45 7.82
C LYS A 201 -26.28 9.20 8.43
N ALA A 202 -25.20 9.42 7.67
CA ALA A 202 -24.07 10.26 8.07
C ALA A 202 -24.42 11.76 8.21
N LYS A 203 -25.51 12.24 7.59
CA LYS A 203 -26.02 13.61 7.77
C LYS A 203 -26.96 13.77 8.98
N GLN A 204 -27.62 12.70 9.42
CA GLN A 204 -28.56 12.72 10.56
C GLN A 204 -27.92 12.30 11.89
N GLU A 205 -26.91 11.42 11.86
CA GLU A 205 -26.16 10.99 13.05
C GLU A 205 -24.89 11.85 13.24
N ARG A 206 -25.02 13.18 13.30
CA ARG A 206 -23.95 14.01 13.90
C ARG A 206 -24.06 13.88 15.43
N PRO A 207 -23.12 13.23 16.14
CA PRO A 207 -23.05 13.37 17.57
C PRO A 207 -22.65 14.81 17.92
N SER A 208 -23.11 15.32 19.05
CA SER A 208 -22.56 16.52 19.68
C SER A 208 -21.04 16.41 19.81
N ALA A 209 -20.36 17.55 19.65
CA ALA A 209 -18.92 17.69 19.37
C ALA A 209 -17.94 17.19 20.45
N GLU A 210 -18.32 16.30 21.35
CA GLU A 210 -17.56 16.02 22.57
C GLU A 210 -17.11 14.56 22.76
N GLU A 211 -17.58 13.60 21.95
CA GLU A 211 -17.13 12.19 22.04
C GLU A 211 -17.00 11.53 20.66
N ALA A 212 -15.89 11.78 19.95
CA ALA A 212 -15.49 10.98 18.79
C ALA A 212 -14.39 9.98 19.18
N PRO A 213 -14.45 8.70 18.74
CA PRO A 213 -13.37 7.75 18.98
C PRO A 213 -12.09 8.23 18.29
N GLN A 214 -11.00 8.32 19.05
CA GLN A 214 -9.73 8.84 18.54
C GLN A 214 -9.24 8.04 17.32
N PRO A 215 -8.75 8.69 16.25
CA PRO A 215 -8.30 8.00 15.05
C PRO A 215 -7.14 7.03 15.37
N THR A 216 -7.36 5.73 15.15
CA THR A 216 -6.38 4.66 15.45
C THR A 216 -5.39 4.40 14.31
N THR A 217 -5.60 4.97 13.12
CA THR A 217 -4.71 4.84 11.96
C THR A 217 -3.84 6.09 11.82
N MET A 218 -2.59 5.94 11.37
CA MET A 218 -1.65 7.08 11.21
C MET A 218 -2.18 8.13 10.23
N GLY A 219 -2.80 7.73 9.12
CA GLY A 219 -3.47 8.66 8.20
C GLY A 219 -4.65 9.40 8.83
N GLY A 220 -5.42 8.74 9.71
CA GLY A 220 -6.48 9.38 10.49
C GLY A 220 -5.96 10.39 11.50
N ARG A 221 -4.84 10.08 12.17
CA ARG A 221 -4.18 11.00 13.11
C ARG A 221 -3.63 12.23 12.39
N LEU A 222 -2.95 12.03 11.25
CA LEU A 222 -2.33 13.11 10.47
C LEU A 222 -3.36 14.04 9.80
N SER A 223 -4.48 13.50 9.30
CA SER A 223 -5.56 14.30 8.71
C SER A 223 -6.36 15.12 9.72
N ALA A 224 -6.36 14.71 10.99
CA ALA A 224 -7.02 15.41 12.08
C ALA A 224 -6.12 16.45 12.78
N CYS A 225 -4.86 16.61 12.35
CA CYS A 225 -3.94 17.55 12.96
C CYS A 225 -4.37 19.01 12.68
N PRO A 226 -4.46 19.87 13.71
CA PRO A 226 -4.88 21.26 13.54
C PRO A 226 -3.80 22.15 12.93
N ASP A 227 -2.53 21.79 13.10
CA ASP A 227 -1.39 22.57 12.68
C ASP A 227 -0.20 21.67 12.31
N ARG A 228 0.87 22.31 11.84
CA ARG A 228 2.07 21.63 11.38
C ARG A 228 2.80 20.93 12.54
N ASP A 229 2.81 21.50 13.73
CA ASP A 229 3.55 20.95 14.86
C ASP A 229 2.88 19.69 15.42
N ALA A 230 1.54 19.62 15.40
CA ALA A 230 0.79 18.41 15.65
C ALA A 230 1.11 17.31 14.63
N VAL A 231 1.25 17.68 13.34
CA VAL A 231 1.67 16.75 12.29
C VAL A 231 3.09 16.21 12.57
N ALA A 232 4.02 17.08 12.96
CA ALA A 232 5.38 16.69 13.34
C ALA A 232 5.37 15.72 14.53
N GLY A 233 4.58 16.00 15.56
CA GLY A 233 4.42 15.17 16.75
C GLY A 233 3.92 13.76 16.43
N VAL A 234 2.93 13.61 15.55
CA VAL A 234 2.43 12.28 15.13
C VAL A 234 3.52 11.47 14.43
N VAL A 235 4.34 12.13 13.62
CA VAL A 235 5.43 11.47 12.89
C VAL A 235 6.58 11.11 13.84
N THR A 236 6.96 12.00 14.77
CA THR A 236 8.02 11.70 15.74
C THR A 236 7.60 10.68 16.80
N ASP A 237 6.32 10.63 17.19
CA ASP A 237 5.75 9.55 18.00
C ASP A 237 5.93 8.18 17.34
N TYR A 238 5.70 8.10 16.04
CA TYR A 238 5.92 6.88 15.27
C TYR A 238 7.42 6.54 15.22
N ILE A 239 8.27 7.52 14.95
CA ILE A 239 9.72 7.32 14.91
C ILE A 239 10.24 6.83 16.28
N ALA A 240 9.76 7.39 17.38
CA ALA A 240 10.16 7.03 18.73
C ALA A 240 9.84 5.57 19.11
N LYS A 241 8.79 4.98 18.49
CA LYS A 241 8.39 3.59 18.73
C LYS A 241 9.23 2.59 17.94
N GLU A 242 9.56 2.94 16.71
CA GLU A 242 10.18 2.00 15.75
C GLU A 242 11.71 2.18 15.66
N PHE A 243 12.23 3.36 15.98
CA PHE A 243 13.64 3.72 15.76
C PHE A 243 14.30 4.26 17.03
N ARG A 244 15.58 3.95 17.19
CA ARG A 244 16.41 4.51 18.26
C ARG A 244 16.56 6.02 18.11
N ARG A 245 16.66 6.53 16.88
CA ARG A 245 16.80 7.97 16.61
C ARG A 245 16.15 8.35 15.29
N GLY A 246 15.65 9.58 15.24
CA GLY A 246 15.27 10.21 13.98
C GLY A 246 14.84 11.66 14.15
N GLY A 247 14.78 12.36 13.03
CA GLY A 247 14.46 13.79 12.99
C GLY A 247 13.74 14.19 11.71
N LEU A 248 12.93 15.22 11.83
CA LEU A 248 12.27 15.94 10.76
C LEU A 248 13.00 17.25 10.55
N PHE A 249 13.35 17.55 9.30
CA PHE A 249 14.08 18.76 8.93
C PHE A 249 13.25 19.54 7.93
N LEU A 250 12.86 20.76 8.24
CA LEU A 250 12.19 21.65 7.30
C LEU A 250 13.22 22.26 6.34
N ILE A 251 12.91 22.25 5.04
CA ILE A 251 13.73 22.91 4.04
C ILE A 251 13.20 24.33 3.83
N ARG A 252 14.04 25.31 4.15
CA ARG A 252 13.75 26.73 3.92
C ARG A 252 14.85 27.31 3.06
N ARG A 253 14.50 27.71 1.84
CA ARG A 253 15.42 28.22 0.80
C ARG A 253 16.50 27.19 0.46
N ASN A 254 17.63 27.21 1.17
CA ASN A 254 18.78 26.34 0.97
C ASN A 254 19.34 25.82 2.31
N VAL A 255 18.53 25.83 3.36
CA VAL A 255 18.90 25.38 4.70
C VAL A 255 17.89 24.33 5.15
N ALA A 256 18.38 23.22 5.69
CA ALA A 256 17.60 22.26 6.43
C ALA A 256 17.64 22.63 7.91
N CYS A 257 16.52 23.08 8.45
CA CYS A 257 16.35 23.45 9.86
C CYS A 257 15.70 22.28 10.60
N GLY A 258 16.14 22.00 11.83
CA GLY A 258 15.48 21.03 12.69
C GLY A 258 14.04 21.44 12.98
N TRP A 259 13.13 20.48 12.93
CA TRP A 259 11.70 20.70 13.20
C TRP A 259 11.23 19.90 14.40
N SER A 260 11.47 18.60 14.41
CA SER A 260 11.20 17.74 15.57
C SER A 260 12.09 16.51 15.50
N ALA A 261 12.61 16.05 16.63
CA ALA A 261 13.46 14.86 16.67
C ALA A 261 13.30 14.09 17.96
N VAL A 262 13.66 12.81 17.88
CA VAL A 262 13.62 11.87 18.98
C VAL A 262 14.93 11.07 19.03
N PHE A 263 15.39 10.83 20.24
CA PHE A 263 16.53 9.98 20.57
C PHE A 263 16.17 9.12 21.78
N GLU A 264 16.29 7.81 21.62
CA GLU A 264 15.94 6.79 22.63
C GLU A 264 14.53 7.00 23.22
N GLY A 265 13.58 7.31 22.34
CA GLY A 265 12.17 7.52 22.67
C GLY A 265 11.85 8.89 23.31
N SER A 266 12.85 9.75 23.51
CA SER A 266 12.68 11.08 24.12
C SER A 266 12.91 12.20 23.10
N PRO A 267 12.20 13.34 23.18
CA PRO A 267 12.45 14.50 22.33
C PRO A 267 13.88 15.02 22.49
N VAL A 268 14.49 15.44 21.39
CA VAL A 268 15.84 16.06 21.40
C VAL A 268 15.73 17.54 21.76
N PRO A 269 16.34 18.02 22.88
CA PRO A 269 16.29 19.43 23.27
C PRO A 269 16.96 20.33 22.24
N GLU A 270 16.42 21.55 22.08
CA GLU A 270 16.98 22.60 21.21
C GLU A 270 17.17 22.20 19.74
N PHE A 271 16.52 21.12 19.30
CA PHE A 271 16.65 20.61 17.94
C PHE A 271 16.20 21.62 16.88
N GLU A 272 15.26 22.50 17.22
CA GLU A 272 14.79 23.60 16.37
C GLU A 272 15.89 24.59 15.97
N ASN A 273 16.96 24.70 16.78
CA ASN A 273 18.12 25.55 16.51
C ASN A 273 19.15 24.89 15.58
N PHE A 274 18.96 23.61 15.25
CA PHE A 274 19.87 22.89 14.38
C PHE A 274 19.69 23.29 12.92
N GLU A 275 20.78 23.60 12.23
CA GLU A 275 20.75 23.97 10.82
C GLU A 275 21.89 23.32 10.03
N VAL A 276 21.58 22.90 8.81
CA VAL A 276 22.56 22.45 7.81
C VAL A 276 22.30 23.15 6.49
N ASN A 277 23.34 23.78 5.93
CA ASN A 277 23.27 24.36 4.61
C ASN A 277 23.24 23.24 3.54
N LEU A 278 22.26 23.27 2.65
CA LEU A 278 22.12 22.27 1.57
C LEU A 278 23.16 22.45 0.44
N SER A 279 24.00 23.48 0.50
CA SER A 279 25.24 23.55 -0.29
C SER A 279 26.34 22.62 0.23
N GLU A 280 26.28 22.22 1.50
CA GLU A 280 27.26 21.30 2.09
C GLU A 280 26.90 19.84 1.79
N PRO A 281 27.89 19.00 1.40
CA PRO A 281 27.68 17.57 1.23
C PRO A 281 27.07 16.92 2.46
N SER A 282 25.87 16.36 2.30
CA SER A 282 25.14 15.71 3.39
C SER A 282 24.07 14.77 2.86
N VAL A 283 23.57 13.88 3.74
CA VAL A 283 22.40 13.06 3.43
C VAL A 283 21.17 13.94 3.18
N LEU A 284 21.05 15.03 3.95
CA LEU A 284 19.99 16.04 3.79
C LEU A 284 20.03 16.68 2.39
N GLN A 285 21.20 17.13 1.93
CA GLN A 285 21.40 17.64 0.56
C GLN A 285 21.01 16.59 -0.48
N THR A 286 21.56 15.38 -0.35
CA THR A 286 21.34 14.30 -1.34
C THR A 286 19.86 14.02 -1.54
N VAL A 287 19.11 13.89 -0.45
CA VAL A 287 17.67 13.61 -0.47
C VAL A 287 16.87 14.81 -0.96
N ALA A 288 17.19 16.02 -0.49
CA ALA A 288 16.51 17.25 -0.91
C ALA A 288 16.67 17.52 -2.41
N MET A 289 17.84 17.25 -2.97
CA MET A 289 18.13 17.48 -4.39
C MET A 289 17.58 16.38 -5.29
N SER A 290 17.74 15.11 -4.90
CA SER A 290 17.29 13.98 -5.72
C SER A 290 15.78 13.78 -5.70
N GLY A 291 15.11 14.18 -4.61
CA GLY A 291 13.71 13.84 -4.38
C GLY A 291 13.48 12.33 -4.22
N GLN A 292 14.55 11.56 -3.99
CA GLN A 292 14.50 10.11 -3.80
C GLN A 292 14.85 9.74 -2.35
N VAL A 293 14.34 8.59 -1.92
CA VAL A 293 14.72 8.00 -0.63
C VAL A 293 16.18 7.56 -0.69
N TYR A 294 16.95 7.95 0.31
CA TYR A 294 18.33 7.51 0.51
C TYR A 294 18.38 6.41 1.57
N PHE A 295 18.96 5.27 1.22
CA PHE A 295 19.31 4.21 2.16
C PHE A 295 20.74 3.77 1.89
N GLY A 296 21.61 3.90 2.88
CA GLY A 296 23.02 3.60 2.69
C GLY A 296 23.91 4.00 3.87
N PRO A 297 25.23 3.81 3.73
CA PRO A 297 26.18 4.20 4.76
C PRO A 297 26.21 5.72 4.92
N VAL A 298 26.47 6.22 6.12
CA VAL A 298 26.55 7.68 6.33
C VAL A 298 27.81 8.23 5.62
N PRO A 299 27.67 9.12 4.62
CA PRO A 299 28.85 9.72 3.99
C PRO A 299 29.68 10.55 4.98
N PRO A 300 31.01 10.48 4.95
CA PRO A 300 31.85 11.28 5.85
C PRO A 300 31.77 12.76 5.44
N SER A 301 31.04 13.57 6.21
CA SER A 301 31.03 15.02 6.04
C SER A 301 30.82 15.75 7.36
N PRO A 302 31.31 16.99 7.52
CA PRO A 302 31.08 17.78 8.72
C PRO A 302 29.59 17.99 9.02
N ALA A 303 28.77 18.14 7.98
CA ALA A 303 27.32 18.28 8.11
C ALA A 303 26.68 17.00 8.68
N ASN A 304 27.07 15.82 8.18
CA ASN A 304 26.57 14.55 8.71
C ASN A 304 27.06 14.30 10.15
N GLN A 305 28.29 14.68 10.48
CA GLN A 305 28.79 14.59 11.85
C GLN A 305 27.97 15.44 12.82
N ARG A 306 27.66 16.70 12.47
CA ARG A 306 26.79 17.56 13.29
C ARG A 306 25.38 17.00 13.40
N LEU A 307 24.82 16.54 12.28
CA LEU A 307 23.48 15.92 12.20
C LEU A 307 23.34 14.73 13.13
N PHE A 308 24.28 13.77 13.06
CA PHE A 308 24.17 12.60 13.91
C PHE A 308 24.53 12.93 15.35
N LYS A 309 25.48 13.83 15.61
CA LYS A 309 25.80 14.29 16.97
C LYS A 309 24.58 14.87 17.70
N ILE A 310 23.77 15.71 17.03
CA ILE A 310 22.54 16.24 17.65
C ILE A 310 21.47 15.15 17.81
N LEU A 311 21.43 14.16 16.91
CA LEU A 311 20.55 12.99 17.00
C LEU A 311 21.13 11.85 17.85
N GLY A 312 22.16 12.10 18.66
CA GLY A 312 22.83 11.13 19.54
C GLY A 312 24.32 11.00 19.26
N GLU A 313 25.14 10.96 20.30
CA GLU A 313 26.59 11.15 20.23
C GLU A 313 27.37 10.16 19.34
N ASP A 314 26.80 8.99 19.00
CA ASP A 314 27.43 7.96 18.17
C ASP A 314 27.05 8.05 16.68
N MET A 315 28.01 7.88 15.77
CA MET A 315 27.77 7.82 14.32
C MET A 315 27.18 6.46 13.92
N PRO A 316 26.02 6.42 13.24
CA PRO A 316 25.45 5.16 12.75
C PRO A 316 26.15 4.69 11.46
N ASP A 317 26.25 3.38 11.30
CA ASP A 317 26.81 2.77 10.08
C ASP A 317 25.90 3.00 8.86
N MET A 318 24.58 2.96 9.07
CA MET A 318 23.55 3.09 8.04
C MET A 318 22.51 4.15 8.42
N VAL A 319 22.01 4.86 7.41
CA VAL A 319 20.94 5.85 7.54
C VAL A 319 19.86 5.62 6.48
N LEU A 320 18.62 5.88 6.85
CA LEU A 320 17.48 5.99 5.96
C LEU A 320 16.95 7.43 6.02
N ALA A 321 16.87 8.09 4.87
CA ALA A 321 16.34 9.44 4.78
C ALA A 321 15.37 9.57 3.61
N ALA A 322 14.23 10.23 3.82
CA ALA A 322 13.16 10.35 2.83
C ALA A 322 12.73 11.81 2.64
N PRO A 323 12.50 12.25 1.39
CA PRO A 323 12.07 13.62 1.10
C PRO A 323 10.56 13.74 1.23
N VAL A 324 10.12 14.78 1.92
CA VAL A 324 8.73 15.20 1.98
C VAL A 324 8.54 16.22 0.87
N ILE A 325 7.96 15.80 -0.25
CA ILE A 325 7.83 16.63 -1.46
C ILE A 325 6.43 17.22 -1.51
N ALA A 326 6.35 18.54 -1.63
CA ALA A 326 5.11 19.25 -1.92
C ALA A 326 5.23 19.94 -3.29
N GLY A 327 4.32 19.63 -4.20
CA GLY A 327 4.46 19.99 -5.63
C GLY A 327 5.77 19.45 -6.23
N GLN A 328 6.70 20.34 -6.62
CA GLN A 328 8.01 19.98 -7.21
C GLN A 328 9.20 20.25 -6.29
N LYS A 329 8.97 20.62 -5.02
CA LYS A 329 10.05 21.00 -4.10
C LYS A 329 10.03 20.13 -2.85
N ALA A 330 11.22 19.78 -2.36
CA ALA A 330 11.36 19.16 -1.05
C ALA A 330 11.03 20.21 0.03
N LEU A 331 9.98 19.94 0.79
CA LEU A 331 9.51 20.77 1.90
C LEU A 331 10.19 20.38 3.21
N ALA A 332 10.44 19.09 3.38
CA ALA A 332 11.14 18.56 4.55
C ALA A 332 11.90 17.27 4.21
N VAL A 333 12.72 16.81 5.14
CA VAL A 333 13.40 15.51 5.08
C VAL A 333 13.15 14.78 6.40
N ILE A 334 12.75 13.52 6.30
CA ILE A 334 12.74 12.57 7.42
C ILE A 334 14.09 11.88 7.44
N VAL A 335 14.76 11.83 8.58
CA VAL A 335 16.00 11.04 8.77
C VAL A 335 15.80 10.09 9.94
N VAL A 336 16.08 8.81 9.73
CA VAL A 336 16.09 7.79 10.80
C VAL A 336 17.37 6.98 10.72
N ALA A 337 17.88 6.56 11.87
CA ALA A 337 19.04 5.70 11.93
C ALA A 337 18.94 4.70 13.09
N ASN A 338 19.54 3.53 12.90
CA ASN A 338 19.57 2.50 13.93
C ASN A 338 20.81 1.60 13.73
N ARG A 339 21.34 1.02 14.81
CA ARG A 339 22.57 0.22 14.78
C ARG A 339 22.32 -1.28 14.68
N LYS A 340 21.18 -1.77 15.17
CA LYS A 340 20.84 -3.22 15.22
C LYS A 340 19.59 -3.59 14.44
N LEU A 341 18.86 -2.61 13.91
CA LEU A 341 17.63 -2.83 13.14
C LEU A 341 17.97 -2.87 11.64
N ASN A 342 17.35 -3.79 10.91
CA ASN A 342 17.47 -3.81 9.46
C ASN A 342 16.64 -2.66 8.85
N LEU A 343 17.27 -1.50 8.68
CA LEU A 343 16.64 -0.30 8.10
C LEU A 343 16.12 -0.52 6.68
N GLN A 344 16.61 -1.52 5.94
CA GLN A 344 16.13 -1.82 4.58
C GLN A 344 14.64 -2.21 4.57
N ALA A 345 14.16 -2.89 5.62
CA ALA A 345 12.77 -3.29 5.74
C ALA A 345 11.81 -2.10 5.89
N TYR A 346 12.31 -0.94 6.31
CA TYR A 346 11.54 0.27 6.59
C TYR A 346 11.58 1.30 5.45
N VAL A 347 12.31 1.03 4.36
CA VAL A 347 12.43 1.96 3.21
C VAL A 347 11.06 2.32 2.64
N GLU A 348 10.21 1.31 2.42
CA GLU A 348 8.86 1.52 1.89
C GLU A 348 7.95 2.24 2.89
N GLU A 349 8.07 1.89 4.18
CA GLU A 349 7.24 2.46 5.25
C GLU A 349 7.57 3.93 5.50
N ILE A 350 8.85 4.29 5.60
CA ILE A 350 9.30 5.68 5.72
C ILE A 350 8.98 6.47 4.45
N GLY A 351 9.02 5.85 3.27
CA GLY A 351 8.53 6.45 2.03
C GLY A 351 7.04 6.81 2.10
N LYS A 352 6.19 5.89 2.59
CA LYS A 352 4.75 6.13 2.81
C LYS A 352 4.51 7.22 3.84
N LEU A 353 5.25 7.21 4.96
CA LEU A 353 5.18 8.22 6.00
C LEU A 353 5.53 9.62 5.46
N SER A 354 6.57 9.70 4.63
CA SER A 354 6.97 10.93 3.95
C SER A 354 5.86 11.50 3.06
N HIS A 355 5.19 10.64 2.31
CA HIS A 355 4.09 11.04 1.45
C HIS A 355 2.84 11.48 2.24
N LEU A 356 2.50 10.79 3.33
CA LEU A 356 1.40 11.18 4.22
C LEU A 356 1.67 12.53 4.89
N LEU A 357 2.92 12.74 5.34
CA LEU A 357 3.37 14.01 5.90
C LEU A 357 3.23 15.14 4.87
N ALA A 358 3.65 14.91 3.62
CA ALA A 358 3.53 15.88 2.54
C ALA A 358 2.07 16.31 2.31
N MET A 359 1.17 15.34 2.12
CA MET A 359 -0.26 15.61 1.90
C MET A 359 -0.89 16.37 3.07
N SER A 360 -0.53 16.02 4.30
CA SER A 360 -1.07 16.68 5.50
C SER A 360 -0.64 18.15 5.56
N ILE A 361 0.62 18.44 5.25
CA ILE A 361 1.09 19.83 5.21
C ILE A 361 0.48 20.60 4.03
N GLU A 362 0.30 19.97 2.86
CA GLU A 362 -0.38 20.60 1.72
C GLU A 362 -1.83 20.98 2.04
N ILE A 363 -2.59 20.09 2.69
CA ILE A 363 -3.95 20.37 3.16
C ILE A 363 -3.96 21.57 4.11
N LEU A 364 -3.06 21.60 5.10
CA LEU A 364 -2.94 22.73 6.04
C LEU A 364 -2.58 24.05 5.32
N ILE A 365 -1.72 23.99 4.29
CA ILE A 365 -1.40 25.16 3.47
C ILE A 365 -2.64 25.67 2.73
N LEU A 366 -3.43 24.77 2.15
CA LEU A 366 -4.65 25.13 1.42
C LEU A 366 -5.73 25.69 2.36
N GLN A 367 -5.93 25.08 3.53
CA GLN A 367 -6.87 25.57 4.54
C GLN A 367 -6.50 26.98 5.00
N ASN A 368 -5.22 27.24 5.31
CA ASN A 368 -4.78 28.59 5.68
C ASN A 368 -4.96 29.62 4.56
N LYS A 369 -4.76 29.23 3.29
CA LYS A 369 -5.01 30.12 2.14
C LYS A 369 -6.48 30.47 2.00
N LEU A 370 -7.38 29.48 2.10
CA LEU A 370 -8.83 29.70 2.03
C LEU A 370 -9.30 30.63 3.15
N SER A 371 -8.88 30.38 4.39
CA SER A 371 -9.22 31.24 5.53
C SER A 371 -8.68 32.67 5.41
N SER A 372 -7.63 32.89 4.62
CA SER A 372 -7.07 34.23 4.37
C SER A 372 -7.72 35.00 3.22
N MET A 373 -8.58 34.35 2.42
CA MET A 373 -9.27 34.95 1.27
C MET A 373 -10.67 35.50 1.58
N ASP A 374 -11.23 35.22 2.76
CA ASP A 374 -12.53 35.73 3.23
C ASP A 374 -12.45 37.17 3.81
N LEU A 375 -11.65 38.07 3.21
CA LEU A 375 -11.51 39.49 3.58
C LEU A 375 -12.05 40.44 2.50
#